data_AF-A0A850JS44-F1
#
_entry.id   AF-A0A850JS44-F1
#
_cell.length_a   1.000
_cell.length_b   1.000
_cell.length_c   1.000
_cell.angle_alpha   90.00
_cell.angle_beta   90.00
_cell.angle_gamma   90.00
#
_symmetry.space_group_name_H-M   'P 1'
#
loop_
_entity.id
_entity.type
_entity.pdbx_description
1 polymer ?
#
loop_
_entity_poly.entity_id
_entity_poly.type
_entity_poly.pdbx_seq_one_letter_code
_entity_poly.pdbx_strand_id
1 'polypeptide(L)'
;MVYKLLLFVIITFSNLLALDELKEIKTFQADFTQTVTNESGKAISYNGKVFIKNNDRVLWKYISPIKKNVFLLNDIVVIDEPELEQVIYTKLKEELNILSILQGSKKLSKNRYESFFYNRKYELVINENKINEVSYKDELDNSIVIKFENVVQNEEIPEDFFRFIPPSHYDIIKK
;
A
#
# COMPACT_ATOMS: atom_id res chain seq x y z
N MET A 1 -55.50 -41.17 -22.15
CA MET A 1 -54.49 -40.36 -22.87
C MET A 1 -53.95 -39.33 -21.89
N VAL A 2 -52.76 -39.50 -21.31
CA VAL A 2 -51.48 -38.86 -21.70
C VAL A 2 -51.69 -37.37 -22.06
N TYR A 3 -51.18 -36.36 -21.33
CA TYR A 3 -49.77 -35.95 -21.18
C TYR A 3 -49.63 -35.00 -19.95
N LYS A 4 -48.67 -35.23 -19.03
CA LYS A 4 -47.36 -34.53 -18.91
C LYS A 4 -47.50 -32.99 -18.74
N LEU A 5 -47.35 -32.49 -17.51
CA LEU A 5 -46.10 -31.94 -16.94
C LEU A 5 -45.67 -30.62 -17.60
N LEU A 6 -45.70 -29.52 -16.85
CA LEU A 6 -44.53 -28.63 -16.81
C LEU A 6 -44.52 -27.80 -15.52
N LEU A 7 -43.62 -28.20 -14.63
CA LEU A 7 -43.25 -27.51 -13.41
C LEU A 7 -42.29 -26.38 -13.82
N PHE A 8 -42.73 -25.13 -13.74
CA PHE A 8 -41.87 -23.97 -13.98
C PHE A 8 -40.98 -23.76 -12.76
N VAL A 9 -39.81 -24.40 -12.77
CA VAL A 9 -38.73 -24.04 -11.84
C VAL A 9 -38.10 -22.76 -12.36
N ILE A 10 -38.43 -21.63 -11.74
CA ILE A 10 -37.69 -20.38 -11.94
C ILE A 10 -36.40 -20.51 -11.11
N ILE A 11 -35.33 -20.96 -11.75
CA ILE A 11 -33.97 -20.84 -11.20
C ILE A 11 -33.55 -19.39 -11.47
N THR A 12 -33.79 -18.48 -10.52
CA THR A 12 -33.06 -17.21 -10.52
C THR A 12 -31.61 -17.51 -10.16
N PHE A 13 -30.78 -17.63 -11.18
CA PHE A 13 -29.33 -17.71 -11.06
C PHE A 13 -28.83 -16.31 -10.68
N SER A 14 -29.01 -15.91 -9.43
CA SER A 14 -28.40 -14.68 -8.90
C SER A 14 -26.92 -14.95 -8.61
N ASN A 15 -26.11 -15.09 -9.67
CA ASN A 15 -24.68 -14.82 -9.56
C ASN A 15 -24.51 -13.30 -9.71
N LEU A 16 -24.91 -12.58 -8.67
CA LEU A 16 -24.73 -11.15 -8.61
C LEU A 16 -23.26 -10.90 -8.23
N LEU A 17 -22.45 -10.67 -9.27
CA LEU A 17 -21.21 -9.90 -9.32
C LEU A 17 -20.55 -9.67 -7.95
N ALA A 18 -19.59 -10.53 -7.59
CA ALA A 18 -18.56 -10.12 -6.64
C ALA A 18 -17.73 -9.04 -7.34
N LEU A 19 -18.11 -7.78 -7.16
CA LEU A 19 -17.29 -6.63 -7.52
C LEU A 19 -15.96 -6.79 -6.77
N ASP A 20 -14.86 -6.63 -7.47
CA ASP A 20 -13.52 -6.81 -6.92
C ASP A 20 -13.24 -5.64 -5.95
N GLU A 21 -13.68 -5.77 -4.69
CA GLU A 21 -13.63 -4.71 -3.64
C GLU A 21 -12.23 -4.13 -3.47
N LEU A 22 -11.19 -4.89 -3.85
CA LEU A 22 -9.79 -4.45 -3.85
C LEU A 22 -9.51 -3.30 -4.83
N LYS A 23 -10.33 -3.14 -5.87
CA LYS A 23 -10.16 -2.09 -6.89
C LYS A 23 -10.76 -0.76 -6.49
N GLU A 24 -11.60 -0.72 -5.45
CA GLU A 24 -12.32 0.50 -5.06
C GLU A 24 -11.69 1.23 -3.87
N ILE A 25 -10.53 0.80 -3.40
CA ILE A 25 -9.85 1.44 -2.26
C ILE A 25 -9.38 2.83 -2.66
N LYS A 26 -9.98 3.86 -2.06
CA LYS A 26 -9.65 5.28 -2.25
C LYS A 26 -8.74 5.81 -1.16
N THR A 27 -8.91 5.32 0.06
CA THR A 27 -8.10 5.68 1.22
C THR A 27 -7.65 4.42 1.94
N PHE A 28 -6.46 4.48 2.51
CA PHE A 28 -5.86 3.40 3.26
C PHE A 28 -5.03 3.96 4.40
N GLN A 29 -5.25 3.47 5.60
CA GLN A 29 -4.38 3.76 6.75
C GLN A 29 -4.12 2.48 7.54
N ALA A 30 -2.90 2.35 8.05
CA ALA A 30 -2.49 1.18 8.83
C ALA A 30 -1.27 1.51 9.69
N ASP A 31 -1.09 0.71 10.73
CA ASP A 31 0.23 0.51 11.32
C ASP A 31 1.02 -0.45 10.42
N PHE A 32 2.34 -0.24 10.28
CA PHE A 32 3.19 -1.13 9.50
C PHE A 32 4.41 -1.60 10.28
N THR A 33 4.84 -2.82 9.95
CA THR A 33 6.19 -3.33 10.24
C THR A 33 6.85 -3.74 8.93
N GLN A 34 7.94 -3.09 8.58
CA GLN A 34 8.73 -3.37 7.38
C GLN A 34 10.06 -4.02 7.78
N THR A 35 10.31 -5.23 7.28
CA THR A 35 11.61 -5.90 7.40
C THR A 35 12.34 -5.83 6.06
N VAL A 36 13.58 -5.34 6.10
CA VAL A 36 14.52 -5.29 4.98
C VAL A 36 15.61 -6.32 5.26
N THR A 37 15.70 -7.35 4.43
CA THR A 37 16.70 -8.42 4.57
C THR A 37 17.62 -8.41 3.36
N ASN A 38 18.93 -8.25 3.59
CA ASN A 38 19.92 -8.29 2.51
C ASN A 38 20.25 -9.74 2.09
N GLU A 39 21.02 -9.89 1.01
CA GLU A 39 21.42 -11.20 0.48
C GLU A 39 22.21 -12.06 1.48
N SER A 40 22.91 -11.44 2.43
CA SER A 40 23.63 -12.14 3.51
C SER A 40 22.72 -12.61 4.65
N GLY A 41 21.41 -12.35 4.57
CA GLY A 41 20.43 -12.68 5.61
C GLY A 41 20.38 -11.71 6.80
N LYS A 42 21.12 -10.60 6.74
CA LYS A 42 21.05 -9.55 7.77
C LYS A 42 19.78 -8.74 7.56
N ALA A 43 18.98 -8.61 8.62
CA ALA A 43 17.70 -7.92 8.59
C ALA A 43 17.70 -6.66 9.46
N ILE A 44 16.98 -5.63 9.00
CA ILE A 44 16.62 -4.44 9.77
C ILE A 44 15.09 -4.31 9.71
N SER A 45 14.46 -4.04 10.85
CA SER A 45 13.02 -3.85 10.95
C SER A 45 12.70 -2.39 11.26
N TYR A 46 11.70 -1.86 10.58
CA TYR A 46 11.14 -0.53 10.76
C TYR A 46 9.67 -0.65 11.14
N ASN A 47 9.18 0.25 11.98
CA ASN A 47 7.76 0.34 12.29
C ASN A 47 7.27 1.78 12.17
N GLY A 48 5.96 1.90 11.94
CA GLY A 48 5.39 3.20 11.69
C GLY A 48 3.91 3.15 11.34
N LYS A 49 3.45 4.26 10.76
CA LYS A 49 2.09 4.44 10.26
C LYS A 49 2.13 4.86 8.80
N VAL A 50 1.20 4.35 8.02
CA VAL A 50 0.99 4.75 6.63
C VAL A 50 -0.39 5.34 6.47
N PHE A 51 -0.48 6.44 5.73
CA PHE A 51 -1.72 7.10 5.33
C PHE A 51 -1.67 7.34 3.84
N ILE A 52 -2.70 6.91 3.14
CA ILE A 52 -2.83 7.05 1.69
C ILE A 52 -4.21 7.59 1.42
N LYS A 53 -4.26 8.70 0.72
CA LYS A 53 -5.46 9.29 0.16
C LYS A 53 -5.23 9.37 -1.32
N ASN A 54 -5.88 8.52 -2.09
CA ASN A 54 -5.67 8.33 -3.53
C ASN A 54 -4.20 8.01 -3.91
N ASN A 55 -3.89 8.01 -5.20
CA ASN A 55 -2.56 7.64 -5.71
C ASN A 55 -1.49 8.73 -5.53
N ASP A 56 -1.91 9.93 -5.15
CA ASP A 56 -1.11 11.15 -5.24
C ASP A 56 -0.87 11.79 -3.86
N ARG A 57 -1.49 11.29 -2.79
CA ARG A 57 -1.25 11.77 -1.42
C ARG A 57 -0.92 10.62 -0.49
N VAL A 58 0.35 10.53 -0.13
CA VAL A 58 0.86 9.48 0.76
C VAL A 58 1.65 10.13 1.89
N LEU A 59 1.53 9.55 3.08
CA LEU A 59 2.42 9.81 4.22
C LEU A 59 2.83 8.48 4.84
N TRP A 60 4.12 8.18 4.76
CA TRP A 60 4.79 7.13 5.53
C TRP A 60 5.53 7.75 6.72
N LYS A 61 5.07 7.45 7.93
CA LYS A 61 5.68 7.89 9.19
C LYS A 61 6.49 6.76 9.78
N TYR A 62 7.81 6.81 9.66
CA TYR A 62 8.72 5.89 10.35
C TYR A 62 8.92 6.37 11.78
N ILE A 63 8.61 5.51 12.74
CA ILE A 63 8.71 5.80 14.18
C ILE A 63 10.00 5.21 14.76
N SER A 64 10.40 4.02 14.30
CA SER A 64 11.59 3.33 14.78
C SER A 64 12.18 2.44 13.69
N PRO A 65 13.51 2.20 13.69
CA PRO A 65 14.51 2.72 14.65
C PRO A 65 14.93 4.16 14.42
N ILE A 66 14.70 4.69 13.21
CA ILE A 66 15.07 6.06 12.83
C ILE A 66 13.78 6.80 12.50
N LYS A 67 13.57 7.96 13.13
CA LYS A 67 12.39 8.77 12.88
C LYS A 67 12.55 9.51 11.56
N LYS A 68 11.64 9.29 10.63
CA LYS A 68 11.54 10.05 9.38
C LYS A 68 10.11 10.02 8.83
N ASN A 69 9.75 11.02 8.05
CA ASN A 69 8.47 11.05 7.33
C ASN A 69 8.74 11.13 5.84
N VAL A 70 8.01 10.34 5.06
CA VAL A 70 8.06 10.37 3.60
C VAL A 70 6.67 10.75 3.10
N PHE A 71 6.58 11.91 2.46
CA PHE A 71 5.35 12.40 1.86
C PHE A 71 5.43 12.24 0.33
N LEU A 72 4.38 11.71 -0.28
CA LEU A 72 4.12 11.91 -1.70
C LEU A 72 3.02 12.97 -1.83
N LEU A 73 3.35 14.08 -2.47
CA LEU A 73 2.44 15.19 -2.73
C LEU A 73 2.39 15.42 -4.23
N ASN A 74 1.42 14.77 -4.88
CA ASN A 74 1.34 14.61 -6.33
C ASN A 74 2.55 13.87 -6.89
N ASP A 75 3.48 14.59 -7.53
CA ASP A 75 4.71 14.06 -8.13
C ASP A 75 5.97 14.40 -7.30
N ILE A 76 5.80 15.12 -6.19
CA ILE A 76 6.88 15.54 -5.31
C ILE A 76 6.96 14.62 -4.11
N VAL A 77 8.14 14.07 -3.89
CA VAL A 77 8.51 13.33 -2.69
C VAL A 77 9.22 14.27 -1.74
N VAL A 78 8.74 14.31 -0.49
CA VAL A 78 9.37 15.06 0.61
C VAL A 78 9.80 14.08 1.68
N ILE A 79 11.11 14.00 1.91
CA ILE A 79 11.70 13.18 2.97
C ILE A 79 12.13 14.12 4.09
N ASP A 80 11.45 14.01 5.22
CA ASP A 80 11.72 14.75 6.45
C ASP A 80 12.51 13.84 7.41
N GLU A 81 13.72 14.25 7.77
CA GLU A 81 14.62 13.53 8.67
C GLU A 81 14.93 14.38 9.91
N PRO A 82 14.06 14.35 10.94
CA PRO A 82 14.17 15.25 12.08
C PRO A 82 15.48 15.15 12.87
N GLU A 83 16.07 13.96 12.94
CA GLU A 83 17.34 13.73 13.66
C GLU A 83 18.54 14.37 12.95
N LEU A 84 18.42 14.60 11.65
CA LEU A 84 19.44 15.27 10.82
C LEU A 84 19.13 16.74 10.59
N GLU A 85 17.99 17.23 11.11
CA GLU A 85 17.46 18.57 10.84
C GLU A 85 17.46 18.88 9.33
N GLN A 86 16.95 17.94 8.53
CA GLN A 86 17.02 18.03 7.07
C GLN A 86 15.71 17.63 6.40
N VAL A 87 15.44 18.29 5.27
CA VAL A 87 14.39 17.92 4.33
C VAL A 87 14.97 17.73 2.93
N ILE A 88 14.61 16.64 2.28
CA ILE A 88 14.96 16.34 0.90
C ILE A 88 13.70 16.38 0.04
N TYR A 89 13.72 17.23 -0.98
CA TYR A 89 12.72 17.25 -2.05
C TYR A 89 13.27 16.54 -3.28
N THR A 90 12.55 15.55 -3.79
CA THR A 90 12.88 14.85 -5.03
C THR A 90 11.62 14.60 -5.85
N LYS A 91 11.77 14.34 -7.14
CA LYS A 91 10.66 13.84 -7.95
C LYS A 91 10.44 12.36 -7.73
N LEU A 92 9.18 11.94 -7.82
CA LEU A 92 8.78 10.55 -7.83
C LEU A 92 9.45 9.85 -9.03
N LYS A 93 10.44 9.01 -8.77
CA LYS A 93 10.97 8.09 -9.78
C LYS A 93 10.28 6.74 -9.70
N GLU A 94 10.25 6.09 -8.52
CA GLU A 94 9.65 4.76 -8.34
C GLU A 94 9.26 4.49 -6.86
N GLU A 95 8.28 5.21 -6.31
CA GLU A 95 7.79 4.89 -4.95
C GLU A 95 6.73 3.79 -4.94
N LEU A 96 6.71 3.05 -3.84
CA LEU A 96 5.69 2.05 -3.55
C LEU A 96 4.30 2.70 -3.46
N ASN A 97 3.46 2.49 -4.47
CA ASN A 97 2.05 2.87 -4.41
C ASN A 97 1.19 1.64 -4.11
N ILE A 98 0.81 1.48 -2.82
CA ILE A 98 0.01 0.35 -2.34
C ILE A 98 -1.32 0.23 -3.09
N LEU A 99 -1.99 1.35 -3.40
CA LEU A 99 -3.27 1.32 -4.11
C LEU A 99 -3.10 0.82 -5.55
N SER A 100 -2.09 1.33 -6.26
CA SER A 100 -1.76 0.85 -7.62
C SER A 100 -1.42 -0.65 -7.62
N ILE A 101 -0.65 -1.10 -6.63
CA ILE A 101 -0.29 -2.51 -6.48
C ILE A 101 -1.52 -3.39 -6.23
N LEU A 102 -2.43 -2.95 -5.35
CA LEU A 102 -3.68 -3.66 -5.07
C LEU A 102 -4.61 -3.72 -6.28
N GLN A 103 -4.81 -2.59 -6.96
CA GLN A 103 -5.68 -2.48 -8.14
C GLN A 103 -5.18 -3.33 -9.32
N GLY A 104 -3.86 -3.42 -9.48
CA GLY A 104 -3.22 -4.26 -10.51
C GLY A 104 -3.07 -5.74 -10.13
N SER A 105 -3.47 -6.12 -8.92
CA SER A 105 -3.21 -7.47 -8.42
C SER A 105 -4.11 -8.53 -9.05
N LYS A 106 -3.54 -9.73 -9.22
CA LYS A 106 -4.21 -10.93 -9.71
C LYS A 106 -4.13 -12.01 -8.66
N LYS A 107 -5.25 -12.66 -8.39
CA LYS A 107 -5.31 -13.74 -7.41
C LYS A 107 -4.51 -14.95 -7.89
N LEU A 108 -3.55 -15.40 -7.08
CA LEU A 108 -2.76 -16.61 -7.35
C LEU A 108 -3.34 -17.83 -6.65
N SER A 109 -3.72 -17.69 -5.37
CA SER A 109 -4.27 -18.78 -4.56
C SER A 109 -5.12 -18.22 -3.41
N LYS A 110 -5.45 -19.06 -2.41
CA LYS A 110 -6.18 -18.61 -1.23
C LYS A 110 -5.39 -17.49 -0.54
N ASN A 111 -5.99 -16.30 -0.50
CA ASN A 111 -5.47 -15.10 0.15
C ASN A 111 -4.13 -14.58 -0.39
N ARG A 112 -3.61 -15.13 -1.50
CA ARG A 112 -2.36 -14.67 -2.13
C ARG A 112 -2.64 -14.08 -3.50
N TYR A 113 -2.04 -12.93 -3.75
CA TYR A 113 -2.16 -12.19 -5.00
C TYR A 113 -0.77 -11.78 -5.47
N GLU A 114 -0.64 -11.56 -6.77
CA GLU A 114 0.57 -11.06 -7.41
C GLU A 114 0.23 -9.81 -8.21
N SER A 115 1.12 -8.83 -8.15
CA SER A 115 1.01 -7.59 -8.91
C SER A 115 2.34 -7.24 -9.55
N PHE A 116 2.29 -6.51 -10.66
CA PHE A 116 3.47 -5.98 -11.33
C PHE A 116 3.37 -4.48 -11.38
N PHE A 117 4.37 -3.80 -10.83
CA PHE A 117 4.44 -2.34 -10.77
C PHE A 117 5.88 -1.91 -11.00
N TYR A 118 6.11 -0.94 -11.91
CA TYR A 118 7.46 -0.54 -12.39
C TYR A 118 8.40 -1.71 -12.67
N ASN A 119 7.92 -2.70 -13.45
CA ASN A 119 8.70 -3.87 -13.83
C ASN A 119 9.20 -4.75 -12.65
N ARG A 120 8.62 -4.57 -11.46
CA ARG A 120 8.89 -5.35 -10.27
C ARG A 120 7.66 -6.17 -9.89
N LYS A 121 7.93 -7.41 -9.48
CA LYS A 121 6.90 -8.31 -8.95
C LYS A 121 6.68 -8.03 -7.47
N TYR A 122 5.41 -7.94 -7.10
CA TYR A 122 4.92 -7.84 -5.73
C TYR A 122 4.04 -9.04 -5.40
N GLU A 123 4.24 -9.61 -4.23
CA GLU A 123 3.34 -10.61 -3.67
C GLU A 123 2.56 -9.99 -2.52
N LEU A 124 1.28 -10.34 -2.44
CA LEU A 124 0.34 -9.74 -1.51
C LEU A 124 -0.36 -10.85 -0.74
N VAL A 125 -0.52 -10.64 0.57
CA VAL A 125 -1.43 -11.44 1.39
C VAL A 125 -2.64 -10.57 1.74
N ILE A 126 -3.82 -11.02 1.36
CA ILE A 126 -5.08 -10.32 1.56
C ILE A 126 -6.06 -11.28 2.25
N ASN A 127 -6.47 -10.95 3.47
CA ASN A 127 -7.48 -11.68 4.22
C ASN A 127 -8.68 -10.77 4.46
N GLU A 128 -9.90 -11.31 4.31
CA GLU A 128 -11.14 -10.56 4.58
C GLU A 128 -11.18 -9.21 3.85
N ASN A 129 -10.72 -9.19 2.59
CA ASN A 129 -10.60 -8.02 1.72
C ASN A 129 -9.68 -6.89 2.23
N LYS A 130 -8.88 -7.16 3.26
CA LYS A 130 -7.85 -6.26 3.78
C LYS A 130 -6.46 -6.76 3.41
N ILE A 131 -5.61 -5.84 2.98
CA ILE A 131 -4.19 -6.14 2.77
C ILE A 131 -3.51 -6.36 4.12
N ASN A 132 -2.82 -7.48 4.27
CA ASN A 132 -2.07 -7.80 5.49
C ASN A 132 -0.56 -7.79 5.24
N GLU A 133 -0.12 -8.13 4.03
CA GLU A 133 1.30 -8.20 3.72
C GLU A 133 1.55 -7.79 2.26
N VAL A 134 2.67 -7.11 2.05
CA VAL A 134 3.30 -6.87 0.73
C VAL A 134 4.74 -7.35 0.82
N SER A 135 5.18 -8.14 -0.15
CA SER A 135 6.57 -8.53 -0.27
C SER A 135 7.10 -8.34 -1.68
N TYR A 136 8.37 -7.92 -1.78
CA TYR A 136 9.06 -7.67 -3.05
C TYR A 136 10.58 -7.68 -2.87
N LYS A 137 11.31 -7.72 -3.98
CA LYS A 137 12.75 -7.46 -4.01
C LYS A 137 13.04 -6.05 -4.52
N ASP A 138 13.87 -5.29 -3.83
CA ASP A 138 14.29 -3.96 -4.29
C ASP A 138 15.37 -4.04 -5.39
N GLU A 139 15.88 -2.88 -5.85
CA GLU A 139 16.91 -2.81 -6.89
C GLU A 139 18.26 -3.40 -6.50
N LEU A 140 18.50 -3.56 -5.18
CA LEU A 140 19.72 -4.12 -4.61
C LEU A 140 19.51 -5.58 -4.18
N ASP A 141 18.47 -6.23 -4.70
CA ASP A 141 18.07 -7.61 -4.38
C ASP A 141 17.72 -7.86 -2.90
N ASN A 142 17.52 -6.81 -2.10
CA ASN A 142 17.05 -6.96 -0.73
C ASN A 142 15.60 -7.45 -0.74
N SER A 143 15.30 -8.40 0.13
CA SER A 143 13.94 -8.88 0.35
C SER A 143 13.23 -7.94 1.32
N ILE A 144 12.16 -7.31 0.85
CA ILE A 144 11.32 -6.41 1.62
C ILE A 144 10.02 -7.13 1.95
N VAL A 145 9.64 -7.12 3.22
CA VAL A 145 8.34 -7.60 3.71
C VAL A 145 7.70 -6.51 4.56
N ILE A 146 6.52 -6.04 4.18
CA ILE A 146 5.74 -5.05 4.90
C ILE A 146 4.48 -5.74 5.39
N LYS A 147 4.29 -5.77 6.71
CA LYS A 147 3.07 -6.26 7.36
C LYS A 147 2.24 -5.10 7.86
N PHE A 148 0.93 -5.17 7.62
CA PHE A 148 -0.03 -4.15 8.03
C PHE A 148 -0.94 -4.64 9.14
N GLU A 149 -1.12 -3.78 10.14
CA GLU A 149 -2.01 -4.00 11.27
C GLU A 149 -2.96 -2.80 11.41
N ASN A 150 -4.09 -3.00 12.10
CA ASN A 150 -5.10 -1.96 12.31
C ASN A 150 -5.55 -1.28 11.00
N VAL A 151 -5.72 -2.08 9.94
CA VAL A 151 -6.05 -1.61 8.60
C VAL A 151 -7.46 -1.03 8.55
N VAL A 152 -7.52 0.23 8.12
CA VAL A 152 -8.75 0.98 7.84
C VAL A 152 -8.69 1.43 6.38
N GLN A 153 -9.78 1.19 5.64
CA GLN A 153 -9.90 1.48 4.22
C GLN A 153 -11.17 2.29 3.97
N ASN A 154 -11.15 3.17 2.98
CA ASN A 154 -12.31 3.96 2.53
C ASN A 154 -12.95 4.85 3.61
N GLU A 155 -12.22 5.14 4.70
CA GLU A 155 -12.57 6.18 5.67
C GLU A 155 -11.89 7.51 5.31
N GLU A 156 -12.50 8.61 5.74
CA GLU A 156 -11.96 9.95 5.49
C GLU A 156 -10.66 10.18 6.26
N ILE A 157 -9.62 10.65 5.56
CA ILE A 157 -8.36 11.08 6.15
C ILE A 157 -8.28 12.61 6.05
N PRO A 158 -8.10 13.33 7.18
CA PRO A 158 -7.99 14.78 7.17
C PRO A 158 -6.84 15.26 6.28
N GLU A 159 -7.06 16.37 5.56
CA GLU A 159 -6.07 16.90 4.62
C GLU A 159 -4.75 17.33 5.29
N ASP A 160 -4.79 17.67 6.57
CA ASP A 160 -3.61 18.09 7.33
C ASP A 160 -2.55 16.98 7.47
N PHE A 161 -2.92 15.70 7.29
CA PHE A 161 -1.95 14.60 7.23
C PHE A 161 -1.04 14.70 6.00
N PHE A 162 -1.48 15.38 4.94
CA PHE A 162 -0.75 15.52 3.67
C PHE A 162 -0.23 16.93 3.47
N ARG A 163 -0.04 17.68 4.56
CA ARG A 163 0.59 19.01 4.56
C ARG A 163 1.95 18.92 5.24
N PHE A 164 2.97 19.43 4.57
CA PHE A 164 4.31 19.52 5.14
C PHE A 164 4.82 20.95 5.04
N ILE A 165 5.33 21.46 6.16
CA ILE A 165 6.00 22.76 6.26
C ILE A 165 7.34 22.49 6.93
N PRO A 166 8.47 22.69 6.23
CA PRO A 166 9.79 22.45 6.82
C PRO A 166 10.04 23.41 7.98
N PRO A 167 10.60 22.94 9.11
CA PRO A 167 11.09 23.83 10.16
C PRO A 167 12.14 24.81 9.62
N SER A 168 12.12 26.05 10.12
CA SER A 168 12.98 27.12 9.60
C SER A 168 14.49 26.90 9.79
N HIS A 169 14.87 25.99 10.68
CA HIS A 169 16.26 25.64 10.97
C HIS A 169 16.76 24.42 10.17
N TYR A 170 15.88 23.75 9.42
CA TYR A 170 16.27 22.56 8.67
C TYR A 170 17.05 22.94 7.40
N ASP A 171 18.03 22.11 7.08
CA ASP A 171 18.67 22.12 5.78
C ASP A 171 17.70 21.63 4.69
N ILE A 172 17.70 22.28 3.53
CA ILE A 172 16.79 21.97 2.43
C ILE A 172 17.59 21.51 1.22
N ILE A 173 17.48 20.22 0.89
CA ILE A 173 18.07 19.63 -0.30
C ILE A 173 17.00 19.47 -1.38
N LYS A 174 17.36 19.81 -2.63
CA LYS A 174 16.51 19.59 -3.82
C LYS A 174 17.29 18.75 -4.84
N LYS A 175 16.71 17.66 -5.31
CA LYS A 175 17.29 16.72 -6.28
C LYS A 175 16.48 16.64 -7.57
#